data_AF-A0A0P4VFB3-F1
#
_entry.id   AF-A0A0P4VFB3-F1
#
_cell.length_a   1.000
_cell.length_b   1.000
_cell.length_c   1.000
_cell.angle_alpha   90.00
_cell.angle_beta   90.00
_cell.angle_gamma   90.00
#
_symmetry.space_group_name_H-M   'P 1'
#
loop_
_entity.id
_entity.type
_entity.pdbx_description
1 polymer ?
#
loop_
_entity_poly.entity_id
_entity_poly.type
_entity_poly.pdbx_seq_one_letter_code
_entity_poly.pdbx_strand_id
1 'polypeptide(L)'
;LSGQGTSGDGKVKRDMGLQGLIRPWGGREEEESVENFLRNLELVAECGGWTEQDKKLICRLKLTGAAANCIAGFPELLEPSSSFGDYKRILKERFDTVLSPAQKLLQLNSLGQQPGEGAKEFADRCRRLGEETIPRGITSAQENKWAREEAMRVTLAAFVKGLRPEIGLQLQYFPPQSFSEAIEMAARVENAQRQSPFSCAVGSVKGGQCQEEASSASTLAVKRVGNCFQCNQSGHFARNCPQRKSQESATRRGIQRSVRG
;
A
#
# COMPACT_ATOMS: atom_id res chain seq x y z
N LEU A 1 49.53 47.61 22.76
CA LEU A 1 48.97 46.28 23.03
C LEU A 1 47.55 46.24 22.50
N SER A 2 47.37 45.87 21.23
CA SER A 2 46.05 45.70 20.63
C SER A 2 46.08 44.37 19.88
N GLY A 3 45.72 43.31 20.60
CA GLY A 3 45.63 41.96 20.06
C GLY A 3 44.46 41.85 19.10
N GLN A 4 44.74 41.52 17.84
CA GLN A 4 43.73 41.07 16.89
C GLN A 4 43.35 39.64 17.25
N GLY A 5 42.11 39.45 17.70
CA GLY A 5 41.51 38.13 17.80
C GLY A 5 41.16 37.64 16.40
N THR A 6 41.91 36.64 15.91
CA THR A 6 41.57 35.92 14.69
C THR A 6 40.36 35.03 14.96
N SER A 7 39.27 35.30 14.25
CA SER A 7 38.07 34.48 14.21
C SER A 7 38.41 33.05 13.82
N GLY A 8 38.11 32.10 14.72
CA GLY A 8 38.24 30.67 14.45
C GLY A 8 37.25 30.23 13.38
N ASP A 9 37.77 29.88 12.21
CA ASP A 9 37.05 29.16 11.17
C ASP A 9 36.66 27.79 11.73
N GLY A 10 35.37 27.63 12.03
CA GLY A 10 34.80 26.40 12.59
C GLY A 10 34.85 25.29 11.55
N LYS A 11 35.98 24.60 11.46
CA LYS A 11 36.20 23.48 10.54
C LYS A 11 35.16 22.40 10.83
N VAL A 12 34.14 22.31 9.97
CA VAL A 12 33.12 21.26 10.03
C VAL A 12 33.82 19.91 10.11
N LYS A 13 33.54 19.15 11.16
CA LYS A 13 34.21 17.88 11.44
C LYS A 13 33.83 16.89 10.33
N ARG A 14 34.81 16.50 9.51
CA ARG A 14 34.62 15.48 8.46
C ARG A 14 34.44 14.10 9.10
N ASP A 15 33.27 13.49 8.95
CA ASP A 15 32.97 12.16 9.48
C ASP A 15 32.74 11.15 8.35
N MET A 16 33.79 10.37 8.05
CA MET A 16 33.73 9.30 7.04
C MET A 16 33.02 8.04 7.53
N GLY A 17 32.69 7.92 8.82
CA GLY A 17 31.98 6.78 9.38
C GLY A 17 30.54 6.68 8.88
N LEU A 18 29.94 7.81 8.53
CA LEU A 18 28.57 7.88 8.00
C LEU A 18 28.37 7.11 6.68
N GLN A 19 29.46 6.73 5.99
CA GLN A 19 29.41 5.85 4.82
C GLN A 19 28.71 4.50 5.11
N GLY A 20 28.64 4.07 6.37
CA GLY A 20 27.91 2.87 6.78
C GLY A 20 26.40 2.95 6.51
N LEU A 21 25.85 4.16 6.43
CA LEU A 21 24.42 4.40 6.14
C LEU A 21 24.08 4.21 4.65
N ILE A 22 25.09 4.24 3.79
CA ILE A 22 24.92 4.07 2.34
C ILE A 22 25.00 2.58 2.03
N ARG A 23 23.91 2.02 1.52
CA ARG A 23 23.86 0.62 1.07
C ARG A 23 24.64 0.46 -0.23
N PRO A 24 25.31 -0.70 -0.44
CA PRO A 24 25.88 -1.02 -1.75
C PRO A 24 24.78 -1.05 -2.82
N TRP A 25 25.09 -0.58 -4.02
CA TRP A 25 24.12 -0.44 -5.11
C TRP A 25 24.70 -0.96 -6.42
N GLY A 26 23.94 -1.82 -7.11
CA GLY A 26 24.34 -2.47 -8.36
C GLY A 26 23.55 -2.03 -9.59
N GLY A 27 22.42 -1.34 -9.40
CA GLY A 27 21.53 -0.88 -10.46
C GLY A 27 20.60 -1.97 -10.98
N ARG A 28 20.18 -2.89 -10.11
CA ARG A 28 19.20 -3.94 -10.43
C ARG A 28 17.78 -3.41 -10.32
N GLU A 29 16.81 -4.02 -11.01
CA GLU A 29 15.40 -3.60 -10.97
C GLU A 29 14.75 -3.71 -9.57
N GLU A 30 15.24 -4.63 -8.74
CA GLU A 30 14.78 -4.84 -7.37
C GLU A 30 15.39 -3.84 -6.36
N GLU A 31 16.45 -3.13 -6.76
CA GLU A 31 17.13 -2.13 -5.93
C GLU A 31 16.47 -0.75 -6.09
N GLU A 32 16.90 0.21 -5.27
CA GLU A 32 16.44 1.59 -5.44
C GLU A 32 16.91 2.20 -6.78
N SER A 33 16.18 3.20 -7.28
CA SER A 33 16.58 3.91 -8.49
C SER A 33 17.91 4.63 -8.32
N VAL A 34 18.64 4.82 -9.42
CA VAL A 34 19.90 5.58 -9.43
C VAL A 34 19.77 6.96 -8.80
N GLU A 35 18.61 7.61 -8.96
CA GLU A 35 18.34 8.92 -8.40
C GLU A 35 18.19 8.88 -6.88
N ASN A 36 17.54 7.87 -6.32
CA ASN A 36 17.41 7.71 -4.88
C ASN A 36 18.77 7.38 -4.23
N PHE A 37 19.55 6.50 -4.85
CA PHE A 37 20.90 6.17 -4.40
C PHE A 37 21.80 7.42 -4.34
N LEU A 38 21.84 8.19 -5.43
CA LEU A 38 22.64 9.41 -5.52
C LEU A 38 22.19 10.48 -4.50
N ARG A 39 20.88 10.67 -4.34
CA ARG A 39 20.33 11.61 -3.34
C ARG A 39 20.70 11.19 -1.92
N ASN A 40 20.60 9.90 -1.59
CA ASN A 40 20.98 9.38 -0.27
C ASN A 40 22.47 9.62 0.01
N LEU A 41 23.33 9.35 -0.98
CA LEU A 41 24.77 9.62 -0.88
C LEU A 41 25.03 11.12 -0.64
N GLU A 42 24.37 12.02 -1.37
CA GLU A 42 24.53 13.46 -1.19
C GLU A 42 24.09 13.92 0.21
N LEU A 43 22.96 13.44 0.71
CA LEU A 43 22.49 13.75 2.06
C LEU A 43 23.50 13.30 3.13
N VAL A 44 24.01 12.07 3.03
CA VAL A 44 25.01 11.54 3.96
C VAL A 44 26.32 12.33 3.86
N ALA A 45 26.72 12.71 2.64
CA ALA A 45 27.90 13.51 2.38
C ALA A 45 27.80 14.92 2.99
N GLU A 46 26.63 15.55 2.88
CA GLU A 46 26.34 16.86 3.49
C GLU A 46 26.40 16.78 5.02
N CYS A 47 25.75 15.79 5.63
CA CYS A 47 25.82 15.57 7.07
C CYS A 47 27.23 15.25 7.57
N GLY A 48 28.03 14.57 6.75
CA GLY A 48 29.41 14.18 7.08
C GLY A 48 30.47 15.22 6.73
N GLY A 49 30.12 16.35 6.12
CA GLY A 49 31.09 17.35 5.67
C GLY A 49 32.07 16.82 4.61
N TRP A 50 31.59 15.96 3.71
CA TRP A 50 32.42 15.30 2.69
C TRP A 50 32.72 16.22 1.52
N THR A 51 33.97 16.16 1.06
CA THR A 51 34.43 16.86 -0.14
C THR A 51 33.96 16.17 -1.42
N GLU A 52 34.10 16.82 -2.58
CA GLU A 52 33.85 16.18 -3.88
C GLU A 52 34.70 14.92 -4.08
N GLN A 53 35.95 14.91 -3.58
CA GLN A 53 36.82 13.74 -3.64
C GLN A 53 36.29 12.60 -2.77
N ASP A 54 35.81 12.90 -1.57
CA ASP A 54 35.20 11.92 -0.67
C ASP A 54 33.94 11.32 -1.29
N LYS A 55 33.07 12.14 -1.90
CA LYS A 55 31.87 11.67 -2.60
C LYS A 55 32.22 10.72 -3.74
N LYS A 56 33.21 11.06 -4.58
CA LYS A 56 33.70 10.18 -5.66
C LYS A 56 34.21 8.86 -5.11
N LEU A 57 35.05 8.91 -4.07
CA LEU A 57 35.63 7.73 -3.44
C LEU A 57 34.54 6.81 -2.88
N ILE A 58 33.64 7.36 -2.04
CA ILE A 58 32.58 6.59 -1.42
C ILE A 58 31.60 6.05 -2.46
N CYS A 59 31.22 6.84 -3.46
CA CYS A 59 30.39 6.39 -4.57
C CYS A 59 31.02 5.15 -5.21
N ARG A 60 32.28 5.24 -5.64
CA ARG A 60 32.99 4.12 -6.27
C ARG A 60 33.03 2.87 -5.40
N LEU A 61 33.25 3.02 -4.10
CA LEU A 61 33.28 1.89 -3.14
C LEU A 61 31.91 1.27 -2.88
N LYS A 62 30.83 2.03 -3.03
CA LYS A 62 29.45 1.57 -2.81
C LYS A 62 28.80 1.02 -4.07
N LEU A 63 29.32 1.36 -5.24
CA LEU A 63 28.89 0.72 -6.49
C LEU A 63 29.33 -0.74 -6.52
N THR A 64 28.46 -1.60 -7.02
CA THR A 64 28.70 -3.04 -7.22
C THR A 64 28.22 -3.48 -8.60
N GLY A 65 28.57 -4.70 -9.02
CA GLY A 65 28.03 -5.32 -10.23
C GLY A 65 28.10 -4.43 -11.48
N ALA A 66 26.95 -4.27 -12.16
CA ALA A 66 26.84 -3.51 -13.40
C ALA A 66 27.20 -2.03 -13.22
N ALA A 67 26.84 -1.43 -12.08
CA ALA A 67 27.13 -0.03 -11.81
C ALA A 67 28.62 0.23 -11.57
N ALA A 68 29.31 -0.65 -10.83
CA ALA A 68 30.76 -0.57 -10.67
C ALA A 68 31.49 -0.72 -12.02
N ASN A 69 31.07 -1.70 -12.82
CA ASN A 69 31.60 -1.92 -14.16
C ASN A 69 31.36 -0.73 -15.10
N CYS A 70 30.25 -0.01 -14.92
CA CYS A 70 29.98 1.22 -15.66
C CYS A 70 31.07 2.26 -15.41
N ILE A 71 31.32 2.60 -14.14
CA ILE A 71 32.30 3.63 -13.79
C ILE A 71 33.72 3.19 -14.17
N ALA A 72 34.06 1.92 -14.00
CA ALA A 72 35.36 1.39 -14.42
C ALA A 72 35.60 1.52 -15.94
N GLY A 73 34.54 1.65 -16.74
CA GLY A 73 34.63 1.88 -18.19
C GLY A 73 35.01 3.32 -18.60
N PHE A 74 35.08 4.26 -17.67
CA PHE A 74 35.41 5.68 -17.93
C PHE A 74 36.64 6.09 -17.10
N PRO A 75 37.87 5.86 -17.59
CA PRO A 75 39.11 6.17 -16.86
C PRO A 75 39.21 7.64 -16.42
N GLU A 76 38.64 8.57 -17.18
CA GLU A 76 38.59 10.00 -16.88
C GLU A 76 37.88 10.32 -15.56
N LEU A 77 36.96 9.46 -15.10
CA LEU A 77 36.28 9.60 -13.81
C LEU A 77 37.17 9.21 -12.63
N LEU A 78 38.27 8.48 -12.88
CA LEU A 78 39.23 8.10 -11.84
C LEU A 78 40.26 9.21 -11.59
N GLU A 79 40.38 10.15 -12.52
CA GLU A 79 41.30 11.27 -12.40
C GLU A 79 40.86 12.25 -11.30
N PRO A 80 41.82 12.91 -10.61
CA PRO A 80 41.51 13.92 -9.60
C PRO A 80 40.69 15.09 -10.13
N SER A 81 40.82 15.41 -11.42
CA SER A 81 40.14 16.51 -12.13
C SER A 81 38.64 16.30 -12.35
N SER A 82 38.14 15.06 -12.27
CA SER A 82 36.71 14.77 -12.41
C SER A 82 35.90 15.28 -11.21
N SER A 83 34.62 15.53 -11.41
CA SER A 83 33.68 15.93 -10.36
C SER A 83 32.75 14.79 -9.96
N PHE A 84 32.10 14.90 -8.80
CA PHE A 84 31.00 13.99 -8.49
C PHE A 84 29.80 14.19 -9.44
N GLY A 85 29.67 15.39 -10.03
CA GLY A 85 28.72 15.66 -11.10
C GLY A 85 28.88 14.75 -12.33
N ASP A 86 30.12 14.43 -12.70
CA ASP A 86 30.40 13.52 -13.81
C ASP A 86 29.95 12.08 -13.51
N TYR A 87 30.14 11.62 -12.27
CA TYR A 87 29.61 10.33 -11.80
C TYR A 87 28.09 10.31 -11.90
N LYS A 88 27.41 11.36 -11.41
CA LYS A 88 25.95 11.46 -11.47
C LYS A 88 25.45 11.39 -12.90
N ARG A 89 26.08 12.12 -13.83
CA ARG A 89 25.73 12.13 -15.25
C ARG A 89 25.82 10.73 -15.85
N ILE A 90 26.96 10.05 -15.72
CA ILE A 90 27.21 8.74 -16.30
C ILE A 90 26.28 7.67 -15.70
N LEU A 91 26.08 7.67 -14.38
CA LEU A 91 25.18 6.72 -13.74
C LEU A 91 23.73 6.94 -14.17
N LYS A 92 23.27 8.19 -14.25
CA LYS A 92 21.92 8.49 -14.73
C LYS A 92 21.74 8.12 -16.20
N GLU A 93 22.72 8.40 -17.05
CA GLU A 93 22.65 8.04 -18.48
C GLU A 93 22.46 6.53 -18.71
N ARG A 94 23.12 5.69 -17.89
CA ARG A 94 23.01 4.23 -18.01
C ARG A 94 21.81 3.62 -17.27
N PHE A 95 21.47 4.13 -16.09
CA PHE A 95 20.54 3.48 -15.16
C PHE A 95 19.27 4.28 -14.88
N ASP A 96 19.15 5.52 -15.36
CA ASP A 96 17.89 6.23 -15.28
C ASP A 96 16.94 5.64 -16.32
N THR A 97 15.78 5.17 -15.85
CA THR A 97 14.72 4.71 -16.73
C THR A 97 14.13 5.93 -17.43
N VAL A 98 14.60 6.23 -18.63
CA VAL A 98 14.08 7.35 -19.44
C VAL A 98 12.71 6.95 -20.00
N LEU A 99 11.70 7.00 -19.14
CA LEU A 99 10.31 6.89 -19.54
C LEU A 99 9.72 8.29 -19.68
N SER A 100 9.08 8.54 -20.82
CA SER A 100 8.31 9.76 -21.01
C SER A 100 7.17 9.84 -19.98
N PRO A 101 6.70 11.05 -19.63
CA PRO A 101 5.53 11.23 -18.78
C PRO A 101 4.33 10.35 -19.21
N ALA A 102 4.12 10.22 -20.53
CA ALA A 102 3.06 9.39 -21.09
C ALA A 102 3.28 7.87 -20.85
N GLN A 103 4.51 7.38 -20.94
CA GLN A 103 4.82 5.98 -20.64
C GLN A 103 4.65 5.67 -19.15
N LYS A 104 5.05 6.59 -18.26
CA LYS A 104 4.84 6.46 -16.81
C LYS A 104 3.35 6.50 -16.46
N LEU A 105 2.58 7.33 -17.16
CA LEU A 105 1.12 7.35 -17.05
C LEU A 105 0.49 6.00 -17.46
N LEU A 106 0.99 5.37 -18.52
CA LEU A 106 0.55 4.03 -18.92
C LEU A 106 0.88 2.99 -17.84
N GLN A 107 2.08 3.03 -17.27
CA GLN A 107 2.45 2.16 -16.16
C GLN A 107 1.55 2.37 -14.94
N LEU A 108 1.27 3.62 -14.58
CA LEU A 108 0.37 3.98 -13.48
C LEU A 108 -1.04 3.40 -13.69
N ASN A 109 -1.58 3.54 -14.90
CA ASN A 109 -2.89 2.99 -15.26
C ASN A 109 -2.95 1.46 -15.33
N SER A 110 -1.79 0.80 -15.43
CA SER A 110 -1.65 -0.65 -15.41
C SER A 110 -1.43 -1.23 -14.01
N LEU A 111 -1.22 -0.38 -12.99
CA LEU A 111 -1.04 -0.85 -11.62
C LEU A 111 -2.29 -1.53 -11.09
N GLY A 112 -2.07 -2.61 -10.34
CA GLY A 112 -3.06 -3.28 -9.52
C GLY A 112 -2.48 -3.64 -8.15
N GLN A 113 -3.35 -3.72 -7.15
CA GLN A 113 -3.04 -4.20 -5.81
C GLN A 113 -2.67 -5.69 -5.90
N GLN A 114 -1.50 -6.05 -5.41
CA GLN A 114 -0.98 -7.42 -5.45
C GLN A 114 -1.67 -8.32 -4.41
N PRO A 115 -1.65 -9.65 -4.62
CA PRO A 115 -2.10 -10.60 -3.60
C PRO A 115 -1.33 -10.43 -2.29
N GLY A 116 -2.04 -10.22 -1.18
CA GLY A 116 -1.43 -10.00 0.13
C GLY A 116 -0.94 -8.58 0.42
N GLU A 117 -0.88 -7.70 -0.59
CA GLU A 117 -0.53 -6.29 -0.40
C GLU A 117 -1.68 -5.53 0.27
N GLY A 118 -1.35 -4.69 1.26
CA GLY A 118 -2.32 -3.80 1.91
C GLY A 118 -2.70 -2.60 1.03
N ALA A 119 -3.90 -2.04 1.23
CA ALA A 119 -4.34 -0.88 0.45
C ALA A 119 -3.41 0.35 0.60
N LYS A 120 -2.76 0.51 1.75
CA LYS A 120 -1.79 1.59 2.00
C LYS A 120 -0.49 1.41 1.22
N GLU A 121 0.07 0.20 1.23
CA GLU A 121 1.29 -0.14 0.46
C GLU A 121 1.04 0.05 -1.04
N PHE A 122 -0.13 -0.38 -1.51
CA PHE A 122 -0.56 -0.14 -2.88
C PHE A 122 -0.65 1.36 -3.20
N ALA A 123 -1.22 2.15 -2.30
CA ALA A 123 -1.31 3.60 -2.45
C ALA A 123 0.07 4.28 -2.53
N ASP A 124 1.06 3.79 -1.77
CA ASP A 124 2.43 4.31 -1.82
C ASP A 124 3.07 4.07 -3.18
N ARG A 125 2.84 2.89 -3.79
CA ARG A 125 3.30 2.60 -5.17
C ARG A 125 2.62 3.50 -6.19
N CYS A 126 1.30 3.69 -6.08
CA CYS A 126 0.56 4.61 -6.95
C CYS A 126 1.10 6.04 -6.84
N ARG A 127 1.30 6.54 -5.61
CA ARG A 127 1.81 7.90 -5.36
C ARG A 127 3.20 8.11 -5.94
N ARG A 128 4.11 7.16 -5.71
CA ARG A 128 5.48 7.24 -6.21
C ARG A 128 5.49 7.37 -7.73
N LEU A 129 4.76 6.49 -8.43
CA LEU A 129 4.70 6.52 -9.89
C LEU A 129 3.93 7.75 -10.43
N GLY A 130 2.91 8.19 -9.70
CA GLY A 130 2.18 9.43 -9.93
C GLY A 130 3.07 10.66 -10.00
N GLU A 131 3.93 10.84 -9.00
CA GLU A 131 4.92 11.94 -8.97
C GLU A 131 5.89 11.86 -10.15
N GLU A 132 6.26 10.66 -10.57
CA GLU A 132 7.15 10.47 -11.72
C GLU A 132 6.52 10.87 -13.06
N THR A 133 5.18 10.99 -13.14
CA THR A 133 4.47 11.49 -14.35
C THR A 133 4.62 12.99 -14.55
N ILE A 134 5.05 13.73 -13.53
CA ILE A 134 5.21 15.18 -13.61
C ILE A 134 6.44 15.51 -14.46
N PRO A 135 6.31 16.36 -15.50
CA PRO A 135 7.44 16.80 -16.30
C PRO A 135 8.53 17.47 -15.44
N ARG A 136 9.78 17.04 -15.62
CA ARG A 136 10.94 17.67 -14.99
C ARG A 136 11.24 19.00 -15.71
N GLY A 137 11.51 20.07 -14.96
CA GLY A 137 11.91 21.37 -15.52
C GLY A 137 10.84 22.47 -15.51
N ILE A 138 9.71 22.27 -14.83
CA ILE A 138 8.72 23.33 -14.63
C ILE A 138 9.28 24.36 -13.64
N THR A 139 9.49 25.60 -14.11
CA THR A 139 10.06 26.70 -13.31
C THR A 139 9.00 27.55 -12.61
N SER A 140 7.82 27.68 -13.19
CA SER A 140 6.71 28.44 -12.60
C SER A 140 6.08 27.68 -11.44
N ALA A 141 5.96 28.35 -10.28
CA ALA A 141 5.33 27.77 -9.10
C ALA A 141 3.85 27.38 -9.36
N GLN A 142 3.13 28.18 -10.14
CA GLN A 142 1.72 27.95 -10.45
C GLN A 142 1.55 26.76 -11.41
N GLU A 143 2.39 26.65 -12.44
CA GLU A 143 2.37 25.51 -13.37
C GLU A 143 2.76 24.22 -12.66
N ASN A 144 3.73 24.28 -11.75
CA ASN A 144 4.16 23.14 -10.96
C ASN A 144 3.05 22.69 -10.00
N LYS A 145 2.31 23.63 -9.40
CA LYS A 145 1.13 23.32 -8.59
C LYS A 145 0.06 22.61 -9.41
N TRP A 146 -0.31 23.15 -10.58
CA TRP A 146 -1.29 22.53 -11.47
C TRP A 146 -0.86 21.13 -11.92
N ALA A 147 0.41 20.95 -12.30
CA ALA A 147 0.93 19.66 -12.74
C ALA A 147 0.86 18.61 -11.61
N ARG A 148 1.13 19.01 -10.36
CA ARG A 148 0.97 18.14 -9.18
C ARG A 148 -0.49 17.78 -8.93
N GLU A 149 -1.40 18.75 -8.97
CA GLU A 149 -2.83 18.51 -8.79
C GLU A 149 -3.37 17.52 -9.84
N GLU A 150 -2.96 17.68 -11.11
CA GLU A 150 -3.34 16.77 -12.18
C GLU A 150 -2.73 15.37 -12.00
N ALA A 151 -1.45 15.28 -11.64
CA ALA A 151 -0.81 14.00 -11.32
C ALA A 151 -1.52 13.29 -10.16
N MET A 152 -1.93 14.02 -9.12
CA MET A 152 -2.70 13.47 -7.99
C MET A 152 -4.08 12.97 -8.43
N ARG A 153 -4.77 13.70 -9.32
CA ARG A 153 -6.08 13.31 -9.86
C ARG A 153 -6.00 12.00 -10.63
N VAL A 154 -5.00 11.87 -11.50
CA VAL A 154 -4.73 10.65 -12.26
C VAL A 154 -4.34 9.51 -11.32
N THR A 155 -3.49 9.78 -10.32
CA THR A 155 -3.06 8.79 -9.32
C THR A 155 -4.25 8.25 -8.52
N LEU A 156 -5.20 9.12 -8.15
CA LEU A 156 -6.44 8.72 -7.50
C LEU A 156 -7.27 7.78 -8.38
N ALA A 157 -7.45 8.12 -9.66
CA ALA A 157 -8.19 7.29 -10.60
C ALA A 157 -7.52 5.90 -10.77
N ALA A 158 -6.20 5.87 -10.93
CA ALA A 158 -5.43 4.63 -11.05
C ALA A 158 -5.52 3.77 -9.77
N PHE A 159 -5.45 4.39 -8.60
CA PHE A 159 -5.61 3.69 -7.32
C PHE A 159 -6.99 3.07 -7.17
N VAL A 160 -8.07 3.84 -7.35
CA VAL A 160 -9.44 3.33 -7.23
C VAL A 160 -9.70 2.18 -8.21
N LYS A 161 -9.20 2.30 -9.46
CA LYS A 161 -9.29 1.25 -10.48
C LYS A 161 -8.48 -0.01 -10.12
N GLY A 162 -7.29 0.17 -9.57
CA GLY A 162 -6.34 -0.92 -9.31
C GLY A 162 -6.55 -1.65 -7.97
N LEU A 163 -7.41 -1.14 -7.08
CA LEU A 163 -7.77 -1.81 -5.83
C LEU A 163 -8.42 -3.17 -6.10
N ARG A 164 -8.27 -4.10 -5.14
CA ARG A 164 -8.97 -5.38 -5.21
C ARG A 164 -10.49 -5.17 -5.33
N PRO A 165 -11.22 -6.01 -6.10
CA PRO A 165 -12.62 -5.79 -6.43
C PRO A 165 -13.53 -5.50 -5.24
N GLU A 166 -13.31 -6.18 -4.11
CA GLU A 166 -14.14 -6.06 -2.91
C GLU A 166 -14.00 -4.68 -2.25
N ILE A 167 -12.80 -4.08 -2.33
CA ILE A 167 -12.51 -2.76 -1.77
C ILE A 167 -12.83 -1.68 -2.82
N GLY A 168 -12.37 -1.88 -4.05
CA GLY A 168 -12.52 -0.92 -5.15
C GLY A 168 -13.98 -0.62 -5.47
N LEU A 169 -14.87 -1.62 -5.42
CA LEU A 169 -16.30 -1.43 -5.68
C LEU A 169 -16.93 -0.44 -4.70
N GLN A 170 -16.55 -0.47 -3.41
CA GLN A 170 -17.07 0.45 -2.41
C GLN A 170 -16.70 1.91 -2.72
N LEU A 171 -15.46 2.15 -3.16
CA LEU A 171 -14.98 3.47 -3.55
C LEU A 171 -15.56 3.93 -4.90
N GLN A 172 -15.98 3.01 -5.77
CA GLN A 172 -16.69 3.37 -7.00
C GLN A 172 -18.13 3.80 -6.72
N TYR A 173 -18.82 3.16 -5.76
CA TYR A 173 -20.14 3.59 -5.32
C TYR A 173 -20.10 4.93 -4.57
N PHE A 174 -19.06 5.14 -3.76
CA PHE A 174 -18.86 6.36 -3.00
C PHE A 174 -17.52 6.98 -3.40
N PRO A 175 -17.48 7.77 -4.49
CA PRO A 175 -16.24 8.30 -5.03
C PRO A 175 -15.57 9.28 -4.05
N PRO A 176 -14.32 9.03 -3.64
CA PRO A 176 -13.56 9.94 -2.78
C PRO A 176 -13.20 11.24 -3.52
N GLN A 177 -13.09 12.34 -2.77
CA GLN A 177 -12.72 13.66 -3.29
C GLN A 177 -11.21 13.88 -3.33
N SER A 178 -10.45 13.05 -2.64
CA SER A 178 -9.00 13.18 -2.53
C SER A 178 -8.30 11.83 -2.43
N PHE A 179 -7.00 11.82 -2.74
CA PHE A 179 -6.17 10.64 -2.59
C PHE A 179 -6.08 10.16 -1.13
N SER A 180 -5.99 11.09 -0.18
CA SER A 180 -5.97 10.76 1.25
C SER A 180 -7.26 10.12 1.72
N GLU A 181 -8.41 10.67 1.31
CA GLU A 181 -9.72 10.10 1.64
C GLU A 181 -9.88 8.68 1.06
N ALA A 182 -9.44 8.47 -0.18
CA ALA A 182 -9.47 7.15 -0.82
C ALA A 182 -8.67 6.10 -0.02
N ILE A 183 -7.49 6.47 0.47
CA ILE A 183 -6.64 5.58 1.29
C ILE A 183 -7.35 5.23 2.61
N GLU A 184 -7.96 6.21 3.26
CA GLU A 184 -8.70 5.99 4.51
C GLU A 184 -9.91 5.08 4.28
N MET A 185 -10.70 5.33 3.24
CA MET A 185 -11.84 4.50 2.87
C MET A 185 -11.41 3.06 2.61
N ALA A 186 -10.37 2.86 1.79
CA ALA A 186 -9.85 1.54 1.47
C ALA A 186 -9.35 0.80 2.72
N ALA A 187 -8.60 1.49 3.60
CA ALA A 187 -8.11 0.91 4.85
C ALA A 187 -9.24 0.55 5.82
N ARG A 188 -10.32 1.34 5.89
CA ARG A 188 -11.50 1.03 6.71
C ARG A 188 -12.20 -0.23 6.22
N VAL A 189 -12.40 -0.37 4.90
CA VAL A 189 -13.01 -1.58 4.31
C VAL A 189 -12.14 -2.80 4.56
N GLU A 190 -10.82 -2.69 4.35
CA GLU A 190 -9.89 -3.78 4.58
C GLU A 190 -9.88 -4.25 6.04
N ASN A 191 -9.90 -3.31 7.00
CA ASN A 191 -9.98 -3.63 8.42
C ASN A 191 -11.34 -4.29 8.77
N ALA A 192 -12.45 -3.81 8.22
CA ALA A 192 -13.76 -4.40 8.42
C ALA A 192 -13.83 -5.85 7.88
N GLN A 193 -13.18 -6.13 6.75
CA GLN A 193 -13.07 -7.48 6.20
C GLN A 193 -12.26 -8.41 7.11
N ARG A 194 -11.15 -7.93 7.68
CA ARG A 194 -10.34 -8.70 8.65
C ARG A 194 -11.10 -9.02 9.93
N GLN A 195 -11.94 -8.10 10.39
CA GLN A 195 -12.75 -8.27 11.60
C GLN A 195 -14.05 -9.06 11.35
N SER A 196 -14.43 -9.29 10.09
CA SER A 196 -15.66 -10.01 9.76
C SER A 196 -15.53 -11.50 10.11
N PRO A 197 -16.34 -12.03 11.06
CA PRO A 197 -16.31 -13.44 11.41
C PRO A 197 -16.79 -14.35 10.26
N PHE A 198 -17.36 -13.77 9.19
CA PHE A 198 -17.83 -14.49 8.00
C PHE A 198 -16.78 -14.63 6.89
N SER A 199 -15.61 -14.01 7.02
CA SER A 199 -14.53 -14.05 6.02
C SER A 199 -13.97 -15.47 5.77
N CYS A 200 -13.91 -16.32 6.82
CA CYS A 200 -13.47 -17.72 6.68
C CYS A 200 -14.52 -18.66 6.05
N ALA A 201 -15.79 -18.26 5.94
CA ALA A 201 -16.85 -19.17 5.46
C ALA A 201 -16.93 -19.27 3.94
N VAL A 202 -16.41 -18.28 3.18
CA VAL A 202 -16.56 -18.21 1.72
C VAL A 202 -15.58 -19.14 0.98
N GLY A 203 -14.52 -19.62 1.64
CA GLY A 203 -13.63 -20.65 1.09
C GLY A 203 -14.24 -22.07 1.08
N SER A 204 -15.34 -22.31 1.79
CA SER A 204 -15.87 -23.67 2.01
C SER A 204 -16.85 -24.19 0.94
N VAL A 205 -17.05 -23.49 -0.18
CA VAL A 205 -17.89 -24.02 -1.28
C VAL A 205 -17.11 -24.96 -2.22
N LYS A 206 -15.80 -25.15 -2.01
CA LYS A 206 -15.03 -26.22 -2.66
C LYS A 206 -14.45 -27.20 -1.64
N GLY A 207 -15.31 -28.14 -1.24
CA GLY A 207 -14.92 -29.50 -0.87
C GLY A 207 -14.49 -29.74 0.57
N GLY A 208 -15.35 -30.42 1.32
CA GLY A 208 -14.93 -31.50 2.23
C GLY A 208 -14.56 -31.12 3.67
N GLN A 209 -15.53 -31.37 4.57
CA GLN A 209 -15.40 -31.78 5.97
C GLN A 209 -14.64 -30.84 6.93
N CYS A 210 -15.42 -30.05 7.68
CA CYS A 210 -14.98 -29.43 8.94
C CYS A 210 -15.08 -30.47 10.08
N GLN A 211 -13.97 -30.75 10.75
CA GLN A 211 -14.01 -31.25 12.13
C GLN A 211 -14.07 -30.04 13.07
N GLU A 212 -15.05 -30.07 13.96
CA GLU A 212 -15.32 -29.08 14.97
C GLU A 212 -14.31 -29.23 16.12
N GLU A 213 -13.46 -28.23 16.32
CA GLU A 213 -12.79 -28.02 17.61
C GLU A 213 -13.18 -26.63 18.09
N ALA A 214 -14.08 -26.64 19.07
CA ALA A 214 -14.73 -25.46 19.63
C ALA A 214 -13.79 -24.73 20.57
N SER A 215 -13.43 -23.49 20.23
CA SER A 215 -12.95 -22.51 21.20
C SER A 215 -13.85 -21.27 21.16
N SER A 216 -14.90 -21.36 21.96
CA SER A 216 -15.66 -20.32 22.66
C SER A 216 -15.26 -18.86 22.43
N ALA A 217 -16.08 -18.11 21.68
CA ALA A 217 -16.44 -16.72 22.02
C ALA A 217 -17.64 -16.20 21.21
N SER A 218 -18.69 -15.83 21.95
CA SER A 218 -19.67 -14.76 21.64
C SER A 218 -20.73 -14.97 20.55
N THR A 219 -21.74 -15.73 20.96
CA THR A 219 -23.16 -15.36 20.98
C THR A 219 -23.53 -13.98 20.42
N LEU A 220 -24.17 -13.96 19.24
CA LEU A 220 -25.35 -13.13 18.90
C LEU A 220 -25.88 -13.53 17.51
N ALA A 221 -26.17 -14.82 17.33
CA ALA A 221 -27.01 -15.26 16.22
C ALA A 221 -28.47 -15.00 16.59
N VAL A 222 -28.97 -13.80 16.28
CA VAL A 222 -30.42 -13.55 16.29
C VAL A 222 -31.02 -14.36 15.13
N LYS A 223 -31.26 -15.65 15.37
CA LYS A 223 -32.19 -16.44 14.56
C LYS A 223 -33.56 -15.79 14.72
N ARG A 224 -33.97 -14.98 13.73
CA ARG A 224 -35.37 -14.56 13.60
C ARG A 224 -36.21 -15.80 13.33
N VAL A 225 -36.59 -16.53 14.38
CA VAL A 225 -37.66 -17.52 14.31
C VAL A 225 -38.93 -16.72 14.09
N GLY A 226 -39.40 -16.66 12.84
CA GLY A 226 -40.65 -16.00 12.49
C GLY A 226 -41.80 -16.51 13.35
N ASN A 227 -42.79 -15.66 13.58
CA ASN A 227 -43.97 -16.02 14.36
C ASN A 227 -44.66 -17.26 13.75
N CYS A 228 -45.21 -18.11 14.60
CA CYS A 228 -46.01 -19.25 14.18
C CYS A 228 -47.18 -18.78 13.30
N PHE A 229 -47.24 -19.21 12.05
CA PHE A 229 -48.31 -18.84 11.13
C PHE A 229 -49.72 -19.27 11.56
N GLN A 230 -49.86 -20.10 12.61
CA GLN A 230 -51.13 -20.56 13.13
C GLN A 230 -51.67 -19.70 14.30
N CYS A 231 -50.81 -19.29 15.23
CA CYS A 231 -51.21 -18.57 16.46
C CYS A 231 -50.52 -17.20 16.61
N ASN A 232 -49.67 -16.85 15.65
CA ASN A 232 -48.86 -15.64 15.60
C ASN A 232 -47.93 -15.42 16.81
N GLN A 233 -47.67 -16.44 17.62
CA GLN A 233 -46.72 -16.40 18.73
C GLN A 233 -45.31 -16.80 18.26
N SER A 234 -44.28 -16.18 18.83
CA SER A 234 -42.87 -16.47 18.53
C SER A 234 -42.37 -17.73 19.26
N GLY A 235 -41.21 -18.25 18.84
CA GLY A 235 -40.55 -19.38 19.50
C GLY A 235 -40.88 -20.78 18.95
N HIS A 236 -41.77 -20.91 17.96
CA HIS A 236 -42.06 -22.18 17.28
C HIS A 236 -42.66 -21.97 15.88
N PHE A 237 -42.55 -22.98 14.99
CA PHE A 237 -43.22 -23.01 13.68
C PHE A 237 -44.61 -23.66 13.76
N ALA A 238 -45.49 -23.40 12.78
CA ALA A 238 -46.87 -23.91 12.73
C ALA A 238 -47.02 -25.42 12.97
N ARG A 239 -46.03 -26.23 12.56
CA ARG A 239 -46.00 -27.69 12.79
C ARG A 239 -45.85 -28.08 14.26
N ASN A 240 -45.18 -27.25 15.06
CA ASN A 240 -44.93 -27.45 16.49
C ASN A 240 -45.82 -26.57 17.37
N CYS A 241 -46.93 -26.06 16.83
CA CYS A 241 -47.84 -25.21 17.57
C CYS A 241 -48.52 -26.00 18.70
N PRO A 242 -48.36 -25.59 19.98
CA PRO A 242 -48.96 -26.30 21.11
C PRO A 242 -50.49 -26.28 21.06
N GLN A 243 -51.09 -25.26 20.45
CA GLN A 243 -52.55 -25.17 20.27
C GLN A 243 -53.09 -26.22 19.28
N ARG A 244 -52.25 -26.79 18.41
CA ARG A 244 -52.69 -27.81 17.44
C ARG A 244 -53.08 -29.11 18.11
N LYS A 245 -52.36 -29.49 19.19
CA LYS A 245 -52.63 -30.71 19.98
C LYS A 245 -53.93 -30.60 20.79
N SER A 246 -54.35 -29.39 21.14
CA SER A 246 -55.57 -29.14 21.90
C SER A 246 -56.83 -29.44 21.08
N GLN A 247 -56.81 -29.18 19.77
CA GLN A 247 -57.99 -29.40 18.90
C GLN A 247 -58.20 -30.88 18.55
N GLU A 248 -57.13 -31.66 18.36
CA GLU A 248 -57.26 -33.12 18.15
C GLU A 248 -57.84 -33.87 19.36
N SER A 249 -57.56 -33.37 20.58
CA SER A 249 -58.08 -33.96 21.83
C SER A 249 -59.54 -33.59 22.15
N ALA A 250 -60.12 -32.62 21.44
CA ALA A 250 -61.54 -32.29 21.50
C ALA A 250 -62.34 -33.15 20.49
N THR A 251 -61.81 -33.37 19.29
CA THR A 251 -62.46 -34.18 18.26
C THR A 251 -62.51 -35.67 18.62
N ARG A 252 -61.50 -36.22 19.32
CA ARG A 252 -61.53 -37.61 19.81
C ARG A 252 -62.49 -37.86 20.98
N ARG A 253 -62.84 -36.85 21.77
CA ARG A 253 -63.82 -36.97 22.87
C ARG A 253 -65.28 -36.81 22.44
N GLY A 254 -65.53 -36.30 21.23
CA GLY A 254 -66.88 -36.18 20.65
C GLY A 254 -67.40 -37.46 19.99
N ILE A 255 -66.54 -38.41 19.62
CA ILE A 255 -66.94 -39.63 18.86
C ILE A 255 -67.28 -40.81 19.80
N GLN A 256 -66.84 -40.81 21.07
CA GLN A 256 -67.10 -41.91 22.00
C GLN A 256 -68.43 -41.82 22.78
N ARG A 257 -69.29 -40.83 22.50
CA ARG A 257 -70.58 -40.65 23.19
C ARG A 257 -71.81 -41.11 22.40
N SER A 258 -71.64 -41.78 21.26
CA SER A 258 -72.74 -42.25 20.38
C SER A 258 -72.74 -43.78 20.16
N VAL A 259 -72.18 -44.56 21.10
CA VAL A 259 -72.32 -46.03 21.11
C VAL A 259 -72.55 -46.51 22.55
N ARG A 260 -73.78 -46.35 23.06
CA ARG A 260 -74.47 -47.17 24.08
C ARG A 260 -75.67 -46.40 24.66
N GLY A 261 -76.86 -46.97 24.49
CA GLY A 261 -78.09 -46.59 25.19
C GLY A 261 -79.12 -45.96 24.28
#